data_AF-A0A2N2B122-F1
#
_entry.id   AF-A0A2N2B122-F1
#
_cell.length_a   1.000
_cell.length_b   1.000
_cell.length_c   1.000
_cell.angle_alpha   90.00
_cell.angle_beta   90.00
_cell.angle_gamma   90.00
#
_symmetry.space_group_name_H-M   'P 1'
#
loop_
_entity.id
_entity.type
_entity.pdbx_description
1 polymer ?
#
loop_
_entity_poly.entity_id
_entity_poly.type
_entity_poly.pdbx_seq_one_letter_code
_entity_poly.pdbx_strand_id
1 'polypeptide(L)'
;MIFNIQRFSTHDGKGIRTNIFFKGCPLRCKWCNNPESQNMQPEIFFTPSKCILCMECVKSSKNNEFYLENEKIALHRESVKTPEIFRDICPTKAIEVVGNKATVENIIEEVIKDLPFFNNSDGGVTVSGGEVFFQPELLEALTKALKKHNINISAETCLDVPWNNIKRSAQNIDVFLADLKHIDHSKFKEFTNGNLTQVLSNFIELEHLGANVIVRIPVINGFNASEHEMYSILDFAAGLSNVSEVNLLPYHSFGTGKYTLLGRIYDLHNGSVDDELINNCINYAKKIGLKANIGG
;
A
#
# COMPACT_ATOMS: atom_id res chain seq x y z
N MET A 1 11.31 -2.00 -7.91
CA MET A 1 10.61 -0.79 -8.39
C MET A 1 9.80 -0.20 -7.27
N ILE A 2 10.00 1.08 -7.01
CA ILE A 2 9.24 1.87 -6.03
C ILE A 2 8.56 3.02 -6.76
N PHE A 3 7.46 3.55 -6.26
CA PHE A 3 6.80 4.71 -6.87
C PHE A 3 6.91 5.98 -6.03
N ASN A 4 7.22 5.88 -4.74
CA ASN A 4 7.37 7.03 -3.87
C ASN A 4 8.27 6.72 -2.67
N ILE A 5 8.97 7.73 -2.17
CA ILE A 5 9.58 7.75 -0.83
C ILE A 5 9.01 8.97 -0.12
N GLN A 6 8.23 8.74 0.93
CA GLN A 6 7.59 9.79 1.70
C GLN A 6 8.24 9.90 3.07
N ARG A 7 8.78 11.07 3.37
CA ARG A 7 9.47 11.36 4.62
C ARG A 7 8.48 11.98 5.62
N PHE A 8 8.76 11.84 6.90
CA PHE A 8 7.98 12.42 8.01
C PHE A 8 6.54 11.89 8.17
N SER A 9 6.32 10.60 7.88
CA SER A 9 5.04 9.93 8.17
C SER A 9 4.90 9.61 9.66
N THR A 10 3.66 9.66 10.18
CA THR A 10 3.35 9.44 11.60
C THR A 10 2.25 8.40 11.86
N HIS A 11 1.70 7.78 10.81
CA HIS A 11 0.53 6.88 10.87
C HIS A 11 0.82 5.45 10.39
N ASP A 12 2.09 5.13 10.15
CA ASP A 12 2.50 3.89 9.48
C ASP A 12 3.49 3.13 10.36
N GLY A 13 3.27 3.18 11.67
CA GLY A 13 4.12 2.62 12.73
C GLY A 13 4.55 3.67 13.76
N LYS A 14 5.24 3.22 14.81
CA LYS A 14 5.69 4.08 15.90
C LYS A 14 6.73 5.11 15.41
N GLY A 15 6.62 6.33 15.93
CA GLY A 15 7.58 7.42 15.72
C GLY A 15 7.46 8.10 14.36
N ILE A 16 8.44 8.95 14.03
CA ILE A 16 8.58 9.56 12.71
C ILE A 16 9.17 8.52 11.77
N ARG A 17 8.51 8.32 10.63
CA ARG A 17 8.89 7.28 9.68
C ARG A 17 9.12 7.81 8.27
N THR A 18 9.97 7.12 7.54
CA THR A 18 10.13 7.27 6.10
C THR A 18 9.51 6.07 5.41
N ASN A 19 8.46 6.31 4.64
CA ASN A 19 7.72 5.28 3.93
C ASN A 19 8.31 5.07 2.54
N ILE A 20 8.59 3.82 2.19
CA ILE A 20 9.05 3.41 0.86
C ILE A 20 7.93 2.64 0.20
N PHE A 21 7.35 3.21 -0.85
CA PHE A 21 6.19 2.62 -1.51
C PHE A 21 6.59 1.80 -2.74
N PHE A 22 6.45 0.48 -2.64
CA PHE A 22 6.75 -0.50 -3.66
C PHE A 22 5.63 -0.61 -4.70
N LYS A 23 5.99 -0.97 -5.94
CA LYS A 23 5.03 -1.36 -6.98
C LYS A 23 4.81 -2.88 -7.00
N GLY A 24 3.73 -3.29 -7.66
CA GLY A 24 3.21 -4.66 -7.67
C GLY A 24 2.32 -4.94 -6.46
N CYS A 25 1.08 -5.37 -6.70
CA CYS A 25 0.19 -5.92 -5.68
C CYS A 25 -0.63 -7.06 -6.30
N PRO A 26 -0.78 -8.21 -5.62
CA PRO A 26 -1.63 -9.30 -6.09
C PRO A 26 -3.12 -8.95 -5.99
N LEU A 27 -3.48 -8.04 -5.09
CA LEU A 27 -4.87 -7.62 -4.87
C LEU A 27 -5.32 -6.52 -5.84
N ARG A 28 -6.64 -6.45 -6.04
CA ARG A 28 -7.40 -5.42 -6.77
C ARG A 28 -8.54 -4.90 -5.90
N CYS A 29 -8.21 -4.48 -4.67
CA CYS A 29 -9.19 -3.95 -3.71
C CYS A 29 -10.03 -2.83 -4.35
N LYS A 30 -11.36 -2.92 -4.25
CA LYS A 30 -12.28 -1.89 -4.78
C LYS A 30 -12.06 -0.49 -4.17
N TRP A 31 -11.41 -0.41 -3.00
CA TRP A 31 -11.09 0.82 -2.25
C TRP A 31 -9.59 1.19 -2.25
N CYS A 32 -8.77 0.62 -3.15
CA CYS A 32 -7.33 0.81 -3.09
C CYS A 32 -6.92 2.30 -3.12
N ASN A 33 -6.19 2.77 -2.11
CA ASN A 33 -5.73 4.18 -2.07
C ASN A 33 -4.54 4.46 -3.01
N ASN A 34 -3.87 3.41 -3.49
CA ASN A 34 -2.68 3.48 -4.33
C ASN A 34 -2.85 2.61 -5.59
N PRO A 35 -3.82 2.86 -6.48
CA PRO A 35 -4.02 2.05 -7.69
C PRO A 35 -2.79 1.97 -8.59
N GLU A 36 -1.90 2.97 -8.55
CA GLU A 36 -0.61 3.01 -9.24
C GLU A 36 0.40 1.96 -8.75
N SER A 37 0.17 1.39 -7.57
CA SER A 37 1.02 0.35 -7.01
C SER A 37 0.63 -1.05 -7.50
N GLN A 38 -0.56 -1.23 -8.09
CA GLN A 38 -1.09 -2.56 -8.43
C GLN A 38 -0.26 -3.26 -9.53
N ASN A 39 0.16 -2.51 -10.53
CA ASN A 39 0.99 -3.02 -11.63
C ASN A 39 2.47 -2.90 -11.27
N MET A 40 3.27 -3.91 -11.63
CA MET A 40 4.72 -3.88 -11.39
C MET A 40 5.44 -2.89 -12.32
N GLN A 41 4.90 -2.66 -13.52
CA GLN A 41 5.48 -1.76 -14.51
C GLN A 41 5.15 -0.29 -14.21
N PRO A 42 5.98 0.67 -14.63
CA PRO A 42 5.68 2.08 -14.51
C PRO A 42 4.36 2.41 -15.22
N GLU A 43 3.68 3.46 -14.78
CA GLU A 43 2.43 3.91 -15.40
C GLU A 43 2.44 5.41 -15.58
N ILE A 44 1.50 5.93 -16.37
CA ILE A 44 1.38 7.36 -16.62
C ILE A 44 0.20 7.92 -15.84
N PHE A 45 0.50 8.86 -14.94
CA PHE A 45 -0.48 9.82 -14.46
C PHE A 45 -0.61 10.94 -15.49
N PHE A 46 -1.85 11.24 -15.88
CA PHE A 46 -2.16 12.32 -16.80
C PHE A 46 -3.21 13.26 -16.19
N THR A 47 -2.85 14.53 -16.08
CA THR A 47 -3.67 15.63 -15.56
C THR A 47 -3.90 16.66 -16.68
N PRO A 48 -4.94 16.50 -17.52
CA PRO A 48 -5.17 17.38 -18.66
C PRO A 48 -5.25 18.87 -18.31
N SER A 49 -5.78 19.20 -17.13
CA SER A 49 -5.91 20.59 -16.65
C SER A 49 -4.59 21.31 -16.41
N LYS A 50 -3.46 20.59 -16.27
CA LYS A 50 -2.12 21.17 -16.16
C LYS A 50 -1.43 21.33 -17.53
N CYS A 51 -2.03 20.85 -18.62
CA CYS A 51 -1.38 20.83 -19.92
C CYS A 51 -1.37 22.23 -20.56
N ILE A 52 -0.18 22.68 -20.98
CA ILE A 52 0.02 23.96 -21.68
C ILE A 52 0.27 23.80 -23.18
N LEU A 53 -0.05 22.62 -23.75
CA LEU A 53 0.14 22.31 -25.17
C LEU A 53 1.60 22.49 -25.67
N CYS A 54 2.61 22.17 -24.85
CA CYS A 54 4.01 22.23 -25.26
C CYS A 54 4.41 21.19 -26.33
N MET A 55 3.55 20.21 -26.60
CA MET A 55 3.69 19.14 -27.61
C MET A 55 4.84 18.14 -27.40
N GLU A 56 5.64 18.24 -26.34
CA GLU A 56 6.78 17.33 -26.10
C GLU A 56 6.38 15.85 -26.00
N CYS A 57 5.23 15.56 -25.38
CA CYS A 57 4.70 14.20 -25.30
C CYS A 57 4.29 13.62 -26.66
N VAL A 58 3.69 14.43 -27.54
CA VAL A 58 3.33 14.03 -28.89
C VAL A 58 4.59 13.77 -29.71
N LYS A 59 5.60 14.66 -29.61
CA LYS A 59 6.89 14.48 -30.30
C LYS A 59 7.64 13.22 -29.84
N SER A 60 7.53 12.90 -28.54
CA SER A 60 8.19 11.72 -27.95
C SER A 60 7.43 10.41 -28.20
N SER A 61 6.17 10.48 -28.64
CA SER A 61 5.34 9.31 -28.91
C SER A 61 5.88 8.51 -30.09
N LYS A 62 5.93 7.19 -29.95
CA LYS A 62 6.40 6.26 -30.97
C LYS A 62 5.27 5.45 -31.60
N ASN A 63 4.14 5.35 -30.91
CA ASN A 63 2.97 4.56 -31.27
C ASN A 63 1.67 5.36 -31.09
N ASN A 64 1.71 6.68 -31.29
CA ASN A 64 0.59 7.60 -31.01
C ASN A 64 0.04 7.47 -29.58
N GLU A 65 0.93 7.27 -28.60
CA GLU A 65 0.56 7.24 -27.18
C GLU A 65 -0.09 8.57 -26.77
N PHE A 66 0.51 9.70 -27.16
CA PHE A 66 -0.08 11.02 -27.03
C PHE A 66 -0.35 11.62 -28.40
N TYR A 67 -1.50 12.26 -28.55
CA TYR A 67 -1.92 12.91 -29.78
C TYR A 67 -2.71 14.18 -29.49
N LEU A 68 -2.78 15.07 -30.48
CA LEU A 68 -3.59 16.28 -30.43
C LEU A 68 -4.98 15.98 -31.00
N GLU A 69 -6.02 16.25 -30.21
CA GLU A 69 -7.41 16.10 -30.59
C GLU A 69 -8.21 17.29 -30.05
N ASN A 70 -8.92 18.01 -30.93
CA ASN A 70 -9.76 19.15 -30.55
C ASN A 70 -9.05 20.17 -29.63
N GLU A 71 -7.85 20.59 -30.03
CA GLU A 71 -6.99 21.53 -29.29
C GLU A 71 -6.57 21.06 -27.88
N LYS A 72 -6.68 19.75 -27.61
CA LYS A 72 -6.27 19.14 -26.34
C LYS A 72 -5.34 17.95 -26.58
N ILE A 73 -4.42 17.72 -25.65
CA ILE A 73 -3.63 16.49 -25.65
C ILE A 73 -4.50 15.36 -25.08
N ALA A 74 -4.57 14.27 -25.81
CA ALA A 74 -5.18 13.02 -25.38
C ALA A 74 -4.12 11.92 -25.23
N LEU A 75 -4.42 10.91 -24.40
CA LEU A 75 -3.55 9.78 -24.10
C LEU A 75 -4.25 8.47 -24.47
N HIS A 76 -3.72 7.76 -25.47
CA HIS A 76 -4.13 6.42 -25.80
C HIS A 76 -3.35 5.39 -24.95
N ARG A 77 -3.88 5.10 -23.76
CA ARG A 77 -3.19 4.29 -22.73
C ARG A 77 -2.76 2.90 -23.22
N GLU A 78 -3.60 2.24 -24.01
CA GLU A 78 -3.33 0.89 -24.53
C GLU A 78 -2.10 0.84 -25.46
N SER A 79 -1.72 1.98 -26.05
CA SER A 79 -0.53 2.07 -26.90
C SER A 79 0.77 2.29 -26.13
N VAL A 80 0.70 2.59 -24.82
CA VAL A 80 1.87 2.87 -23.99
C VAL A 80 2.61 1.57 -23.63
N LYS A 81 3.70 1.28 -24.34
CA LYS A 81 4.58 0.12 -24.06
C LYS A 81 5.80 0.44 -23.21
N THR A 82 6.28 1.68 -23.27
CA THR A 82 7.47 2.13 -22.53
C THR A 82 7.19 3.51 -21.91
N PRO A 83 6.40 3.56 -20.82
CA PRO A 83 6.04 4.80 -20.13
C PRO A 83 7.23 5.71 -19.82
N GLU A 84 8.40 5.13 -19.58
CA GLU A 84 9.62 5.84 -19.17
C GLU A 84 10.10 6.87 -20.18
N ILE A 85 9.76 6.74 -21.48
CA ILE A 85 10.12 7.75 -22.50
C ILE A 85 9.43 9.10 -22.25
N PHE A 86 8.35 9.11 -21.46
CA PHE A 86 7.60 10.32 -21.08
C PHE A 86 8.02 10.89 -19.73
N ARG A 87 9.08 10.35 -19.11
CA ARG A 87 9.58 10.83 -17.83
C ARG A 87 10.22 12.20 -17.99
N ASP A 88 9.82 13.14 -17.13
CA ASP A 88 10.38 14.49 -17.00
C ASP A 88 10.34 15.36 -18.28
N ILE A 89 9.66 14.93 -19.34
CA ILE A 89 9.49 15.72 -20.58
C ILE A 89 8.44 16.81 -20.46
N CYS A 90 7.53 16.69 -19.47
CA CYS A 90 6.39 17.59 -19.32
C CYS A 90 6.71 18.71 -18.31
N PRO A 91 6.89 19.97 -18.76
CA PRO A 91 7.36 21.04 -17.88
C PRO A 91 6.37 21.38 -16.76
N THR A 92 5.08 21.18 -16.97
CA THR A 92 4.03 21.44 -15.98
C THR A 92 3.68 20.22 -15.13
N LYS A 93 4.32 19.07 -15.38
CA LYS A 93 3.97 17.78 -14.77
C LYS A 93 2.49 17.43 -14.99
N ALA A 94 1.94 17.79 -16.15
CA ALA A 94 0.66 17.25 -16.60
C ALA A 94 0.78 15.75 -16.89
N ILE A 95 1.97 15.29 -17.28
CA ILE A 95 2.32 13.89 -17.48
C ILE A 95 3.40 13.52 -16.47
N GLU A 96 3.11 12.52 -15.64
CA GLU A 96 4.04 12.03 -14.62
C GLU A 96 4.15 10.51 -14.75
N VAL A 97 5.37 9.98 -14.82
CA VAL A 97 5.61 8.53 -14.88
C VAL A 97 5.80 7.99 -13.46
N VAL A 98 4.82 7.23 -12.97
CA VAL A 98 4.80 6.68 -11.62
C VAL A 98 5.41 5.28 -11.56
N GLY A 99 6.46 5.14 -10.77
CA GLY A 99 7.29 3.94 -10.70
C GLY A 99 8.67 4.18 -11.27
N ASN A 100 9.69 3.89 -10.46
CA ASN A 100 11.09 4.05 -10.75
C ASN A 100 11.86 2.80 -10.36
N LYS A 101 12.77 2.38 -11.23
CA LYS A 101 13.82 1.43 -10.82
C LYS A 101 14.65 2.13 -9.76
N ALA A 102 14.79 1.49 -8.61
CA ALA A 102 15.58 1.98 -7.50
C ALA A 102 16.52 0.86 -7.07
N THR A 103 17.76 1.24 -6.75
CA THR A 103 18.74 0.36 -6.12
C THR A 103 18.63 0.48 -4.61
N VAL A 104 19.15 -0.51 -3.88
CA VAL A 104 19.17 -0.46 -2.42
C VAL A 104 20.00 0.74 -1.97
N GLU A 105 21.12 1.01 -2.65
CA GLU A 105 22.01 2.12 -2.37
C GLU A 105 21.27 3.47 -2.44
N ASN A 106 20.55 3.74 -3.54
CA ASN A 106 19.81 5.00 -3.71
C ASN A 106 18.71 5.16 -2.65
N ILE A 107 18.06 4.07 -2.25
CA ILE A 107 17.02 4.10 -1.21
C ILE A 107 17.65 4.42 0.15
N ILE A 108 18.75 3.74 0.49
CA ILE A 108 19.48 3.97 1.74
C ILE A 108 19.99 5.41 1.81
N GLU A 109 20.59 5.93 0.74
CA GLU A 109 21.07 7.31 0.67
C GLU A 109 19.97 8.34 0.97
N GLU A 110 18.73 8.11 0.53
CA GLU A 110 17.61 9.00 0.86
C GLU A 110 17.15 8.83 2.31
N VAL A 111 16.98 7.59 2.77
CA VAL A 111 16.46 7.28 4.11
C VAL A 111 17.39 7.74 5.22
N ILE A 112 18.70 7.59 5.06
CA ILE A 112 19.66 7.92 6.14
C ILE A 112 19.68 9.41 6.48
N LYS A 113 19.19 10.26 5.58
CA LYS A 113 18.99 11.70 5.84
C LYS A 113 18.04 11.95 7.01
N ASP A 114 17.19 10.98 7.35
CA ASP A 114 16.20 11.07 8.42
C ASP A 114 16.63 10.39 9.74
N LEU A 115 17.84 9.81 9.83
CA LEU A 115 18.35 9.17 11.05
C LEU A 115 18.19 10.02 12.33
N PRO A 116 18.45 11.35 12.32
CA PRO A 116 18.25 12.16 13.52
C PRO A 116 16.80 12.17 14.02
N PHE A 117 15.82 12.09 13.12
CA PHE A 117 14.41 12.03 13.50
C PHE A 117 14.05 10.66 14.06
N PHE A 118 14.53 9.58 13.43
CA PHE A 118 14.29 8.22 13.91
C PHE A 118 14.77 8.02 15.35
N ASN A 119 15.99 8.49 15.65
CA ASN A 119 16.58 8.39 16.98
C ASN A 119 15.82 9.16 18.07
N ASN A 120 15.14 10.25 17.70
CA ASN A 120 14.42 11.10 18.66
C ASN A 120 12.96 10.67 18.88
N SER A 121 12.43 9.75 18.07
CA SER A 121 11.02 9.38 18.10
C SER A 121 10.76 7.87 18.24
N ASP A 122 11.81 7.06 18.39
CA ASP A 122 11.76 5.60 18.17
C ASP A 122 11.17 5.25 16.79
N GLY A 123 11.53 6.06 15.79
CA GLY A 123 11.02 5.98 14.43
C GLY A 123 11.80 5.01 13.55
N GLY A 124 11.64 5.12 12.23
CA GLY A 124 12.37 4.28 11.30
C GLY A 124 11.80 4.28 9.88
N VAL A 125 11.85 3.13 9.22
CA VAL A 125 11.35 2.96 7.86
C VAL A 125 10.11 2.09 7.84
N THR A 126 9.11 2.49 7.07
CA THR A 126 7.98 1.60 6.71
C THR A 126 8.09 1.24 5.25
N VAL A 127 8.18 -0.06 4.95
CA VAL A 127 7.99 -0.54 3.58
C VAL A 127 6.49 -0.75 3.36
N SER A 128 5.95 -0.14 2.30
CA SER A 128 4.52 -0.13 1.97
C SER A 128 4.32 -0.06 0.44
N GLY A 129 3.17 0.37 -0.06
CA GLY A 129 2.88 0.62 -1.47
C GLY A 129 1.80 -0.30 -2.01
N GLY A 130 2.23 -1.25 -2.84
CA GLY A 130 1.44 -2.41 -3.21
C GLY A 130 1.64 -3.50 -2.16
N GLU A 131 2.15 -4.64 -2.59
CA GLU A 131 2.58 -5.72 -1.72
C GLU A 131 4.11 -5.80 -1.72
N VAL A 132 4.74 -5.42 -0.61
CA VAL A 132 6.20 -5.34 -0.50
C VAL A 132 6.87 -6.68 -0.73
N PHE A 133 6.23 -7.78 -0.32
CA PHE A 133 6.73 -9.14 -0.51
C PHE A 133 6.53 -9.67 -1.94
N PHE A 134 5.93 -8.87 -2.83
CA PHE A 134 5.88 -9.14 -4.27
C PHE A 134 7.23 -8.87 -4.97
N GLN A 135 8.18 -8.22 -4.27
CA GLN A 135 9.56 -7.99 -4.71
C GLN A 135 10.57 -8.54 -3.68
N PRO A 136 10.61 -9.87 -3.45
CA PRO A 136 11.31 -10.46 -2.32
C PRO A 136 12.82 -10.24 -2.33
N GLU A 137 13.49 -10.25 -3.50
CA GLU A 137 14.92 -10.02 -3.61
C GLU A 137 15.31 -8.60 -3.19
N LEU A 138 14.56 -7.60 -3.68
CA LEU A 138 14.81 -6.19 -3.37
C LEU A 138 14.55 -5.92 -1.88
N LEU A 139 13.44 -6.46 -1.35
CA LEU A 139 13.08 -6.28 0.05
C LEU A 139 14.09 -6.94 1.00
N GLU A 140 14.55 -8.15 0.69
CA GLU A 140 15.59 -8.84 1.47
C GLU A 140 16.87 -8.02 1.53
N ALA A 141 17.36 -7.54 0.38
CA ALA A 141 18.57 -6.74 0.32
C ALA A 141 18.42 -5.40 1.06
N LEU A 142 17.27 -4.73 0.89
CA LEU A 142 16.96 -3.47 1.55
C LEU A 142 16.88 -3.62 3.08
N THR A 143 16.14 -4.60 3.58
CA THR A 143 15.99 -4.81 5.04
C THR A 143 17.32 -5.12 5.71
N LYS A 144 18.18 -5.92 5.08
CA LYS A 144 19.55 -6.16 5.55
C LYS A 144 20.37 -4.87 5.59
N ALA A 145 20.26 -4.02 4.57
CA ALA A 145 20.97 -2.74 4.54
C ALA A 145 20.48 -1.77 5.62
N LEU A 146 19.16 -1.63 5.79
CA LEU A 146 18.56 -0.80 6.85
C LEU A 146 19.01 -1.25 8.25
N LYS A 147 19.07 -2.56 8.51
CA LYS A 147 19.55 -3.10 9.79
C LYS A 147 21.02 -2.80 10.07
N LYS A 148 21.89 -2.71 9.06
CA LYS A 148 23.29 -2.26 9.26
C LYS A 148 23.40 -0.83 9.78
N HIS A 149 22.36 -0.01 9.56
CA HIS A 149 22.26 1.35 10.09
C HIS A 149 21.44 1.43 11.40
N ASN A 150 21.11 0.28 12.01
CA ASN A 150 20.26 0.19 13.21
C ASN A 150 18.88 0.85 13.04
N ILE A 151 18.33 0.84 11.83
CA ILE A 151 17.02 1.42 11.53
C ILE A 151 15.93 0.41 11.88
N ASN A 152 14.92 0.85 12.63
CA ASN A 152 13.70 0.09 12.88
C ASN A 152 12.86 -0.04 11.59
N ILE A 153 12.30 -1.23 11.34
CA ILE A 153 11.59 -1.57 10.11
C ILE A 153 10.18 -2.02 10.44
N SER A 154 9.21 -1.33 9.87
CA SER A 154 7.81 -1.78 9.80
C SER A 154 7.50 -2.21 8.38
N ALA A 155 6.68 -3.24 8.22
CA ALA A 155 6.23 -3.70 6.91
C ALA A 155 4.71 -3.73 6.84
N GLU A 156 4.15 -2.91 5.94
CA GLU A 156 2.74 -3.00 5.57
C GLU A 156 2.55 -4.07 4.50
N THR A 157 1.61 -4.97 4.73
CA THR A 157 1.43 -6.16 3.90
C THR A 157 -0.01 -6.62 3.86
N CYS A 158 -0.46 -7.07 2.70
CA CYS A 158 -1.75 -7.74 2.55
C CYS A 158 -1.66 -9.26 2.72
N LEU A 159 -0.44 -9.78 2.88
CA LEU A 159 -0.12 -11.20 3.09
C LEU A 159 -0.61 -12.15 1.99
N ASP A 160 -1.04 -11.65 0.83
CA ASP A 160 -1.46 -12.50 -0.29
C ASP A 160 -0.27 -12.85 -1.21
N VAL A 161 0.77 -13.45 -0.65
CA VAL A 161 1.95 -13.95 -1.38
C VAL A 161 2.40 -15.31 -0.85
N PRO A 162 3.21 -16.08 -1.60
CA PRO A 162 3.81 -17.29 -1.07
C PRO A 162 4.65 -17.00 0.18
N TRP A 163 4.52 -17.84 1.22
CA TRP A 163 5.27 -17.68 2.49
C TRP A 163 6.78 -17.50 2.29
N ASN A 164 7.38 -18.21 1.32
CA ASN A 164 8.79 -18.10 1.01
C ASN A 164 9.22 -16.68 0.64
N ASN A 165 8.33 -15.83 0.12
CA ASN A 165 8.65 -14.44 -0.15
C ASN A 165 8.76 -13.63 1.16
N ILE A 166 7.84 -13.87 2.10
CA ILE A 166 7.81 -13.21 3.41
C ILE A 166 9.00 -13.63 4.27
N LYS A 167 9.23 -14.94 4.35
CA LYS A 167 10.28 -15.58 5.16
C LYS A 167 11.68 -14.99 4.93
N ARG A 168 11.99 -14.57 3.70
CA ARG A 168 13.31 -14.04 3.32
C ARG A 168 13.74 -12.79 4.10
N SER A 169 12.79 -11.94 4.47
CA SER A 169 13.07 -10.70 5.20
C SER A 169 12.39 -10.63 6.56
N ALA A 170 11.58 -11.62 6.93
CA ALA A 170 10.76 -11.57 8.14
C ALA A 170 11.57 -11.32 9.43
N GLN A 171 12.74 -11.93 9.56
CA GLN A 171 13.62 -11.75 10.73
C GLN A 171 14.21 -10.34 10.85
N ASN A 172 14.22 -9.57 9.77
CA ASN A 172 14.68 -8.18 9.79
C ASN A 172 13.54 -7.19 10.02
N ILE A 173 12.28 -7.63 10.07
CA ILE A 173 11.12 -6.76 10.25
C ILE A 173 10.79 -6.72 11.75
N ASP A 174 10.73 -5.52 12.33
CA ASP A 174 10.45 -5.34 13.75
C ASP A 174 8.96 -5.38 14.05
N VAL A 175 8.13 -4.88 13.13
CA VAL A 175 6.67 -4.85 13.26
C VAL A 175 6.02 -5.12 11.91
N PHE A 176 5.10 -6.08 11.86
CA PHE A 176 4.22 -6.29 10.72
C PHE A 176 2.92 -5.53 10.93
N LEU A 177 2.59 -4.67 9.97
CA LEU A 177 1.34 -3.95 9.85
C LEU A 177 0.49 -4.71 8.82
N ALA A 178 -0.15 -5.79 9.28
CA ALA A 178 -0.72 -6.81 8.40
C ALA A 178 -2.23 -6.64 8.20
N ASP A 179 -2.67 -6.52 6.94
CA ASP A 179 -4.07 -6.30 6.63
C ASP A 179 -4.89 -7.60 6.71
N LEU A 180 -5.87 -7.64 7.62
CA LEU A 180 -6.92 -8.65 7.64
C LEU A 180 -8.23 -8.03 7.17
N LYS A 181 -8.51 -8.18 5.87
CA LYS A 181 -9.62 -7.46 5.21
C LYS A 181 -10.98 -8.13 5.44
N HIS A 182 -11.00 -9.47 5.46
CA HIS A 182 -12.19 -10.28 5.74
C HIS A 182 -11.78 -11.70 6.10
N ILE A 183 -12.70 -12.47 6.68
CA ILE A 183 -12.57 -13.92 6.88
C ILE A 183 -13.54 -14.76 6.02
N ASP A 184 -14.27 -14.13 5.10
CA ASP A 184 -15.21 -14.81 4.19
C ASP A 184 -14.57 -14.92 2.81
N HIS A 185 -14.46 -16.14 2.28
CA HIS A 185 -13.79 -16.40 1.02
C HIS A 185 -14.47 -15.73 -0.18
N SER A 186 -15.81 -15.71 -0.20
CA SER A 186 -16.58 -15.16 -1.31
C SER A 186 -16.42 -13.65 -1.38
N LYS A 187 -16.65 -12.96 -0.25
CA LYS A 187 -16.51 -11.50 -0.14
C LYS A 187 -15.07 -11.06 -0.36
N PHE A 188 -14.10 -11.76 0.23
CA PHE A 188 -12.69 -11.43 0.02
C PHE A 188 -12.32 -11.52 -1.46
N LYS A 189 -12.70 -12.61 -2.14
CA LYS A 189 -12.43 -12.80 -3.57
C LYS A 189 -13.14 -11.75 -4.42
N GLU A 190 -14.40 -11.47 -4.16
CA GLU A 190 -15.19 -10.51 -4.94
C GLU A 190 -14.62 -9.08 -4.84
N PHE A 191 -14.23 -8.64 -3.64
CA PHE A 191 -13.81 -7.26 -3.41
C PHE A 191 -12.31 -7.00 -3.64
N THR A 192 -11.48 -8.03 -3.56
CA THR A 192 -10.01 -7.88 -3.65
C THR A 192 -9.38 -8.70 -4.78
N ASN A 193 -10.11 -9.64 -5.37
CA ASN A 193 -9.60 -10.66 -6.28
C ASN A 193 -8.49 -11.58 -5.70
N GLY A 194 -8.23 -11.51 -4.39
CA GLY A 194 -7.15 -12.24 -3.74
C GLY A 194 -7.48 -13.66 -3.28
N ASN A 195 -6.52 -14.29 -2.61
CA ASN A 195 -6.63 -15.62 -2.01
C ASN A 195 -6.61 -15.54 -0.47
N LEU A 196 -7.79 -15.61 0.13
CA LEU A 196 -7.93 -15.56 1.60
C LEU A 196 -7.22 -16.73 2.30
N THR A 197 -7.20 -17.94 1.74
CA THR A 197 -6.50 -19.08 2.36
C THR A 197 -5.02 -18.78 2.55
N GLN A 198 -4.40 -18.15 1.56
CA GLN A 198 -2.99 -17.75 1.61
C GLN A 198 -2.76 -16.69 2.70
N VAL A 199 -3.61 -15.66 2.75
CA VAL A 199 -3.55 -14.61 3.77
C VAL A 199 -3.63 -15.19 5.18
N LEU A 200 -4.64 -16.02 5.46
CA LEU A 200 -4.83 -16.63 6.78
C LEU A 200 -3.66 -17.56 7.14
N SER A 201 -3.16 -18.37 6.19
CA SER A 201 -1.99 -19.21 6.44
C SER A 201 -0.73 -18.41 6.77
N ASN A 202 -0.53 -17.25 6.14
CA ASN A 202 0.62 -16.39 6.41
C ASN A 202 0.53 -15.70 7.77
N PHE A 203 -0.67 -15.40 8.28
CA PHE A 203 -0.85 -14.97 9.67
C PHE A 203 -0.36 -16.04 10.66
N ILE A 204 -0.73 -17.31 10.43
CA ILE A 204 -0.29 -18.45 11.25
C ILE A 204 1.23 -18.66 11.16
N GLU A 205 1.83 -18.54 9.97
CA GLU A 205 3.28 -18.63 9.82
C GLU A 205 4.03 -17.49 10.53
N LEU A 206 3.47 -16.27 10.54
CA LEU A 206 4.02 -15.15 11.32
C LEU A 206 3.93 -15.40 12.83
N GLU A 207 2.83 -16.00 13.29
CA GLU A 207 2.67 -16.44 14.68
C GLU A 207 3.73 -17.49 15.06
N HIS A 208 3.90 -18.53 14.25
CA HIS A 208 4.92 -19.56 14.48
C HIS A 208 6.35 -18.98 14.52
N LEU A 209 6.61 -17.91 13.76
CA LEU A 209 7.88 -17.20 13.78
C LEU A 209 8.08 -16.34 15.04
N GLY A 210 7.02 -16.09 15.81
CA GLY A 210 7.03 -15.14 16.93
C GLY A 210 7.15 -13.68 16.47
N ALA A 211 6.69 -13.37 15.26
CA ALA A 211 6.74 -12.02 14.72
C ALA A 211 5.79 -11.08 15.48
N ASN A 212 6.18 -9.84 15.70
CA ASN A 212 5.28 -8.82 16.27
C ASN A 212 4.31 -8.32 15.18
N VAL A 213 3.01 -8.58 15.36
CA VAL A 213 1.97 -8.26 14.37
C VAL A 213 0.94 -7.31 14.97
N ILE A 214 0.69 -6.21 14.26
CA ILE A 214 -0.49 -5.36 14.44
C ILE A 214 -1.42 -5.61 13.26
N VAL A 215 -2.64 -6.10 13.56
CA VAL A 215 -3.62 -6.41 12.53
C VAL A 215 -4.34 -5.12 12.12
N ARG A 216 -4.41 -4.85 10.81
CA ARG A 216 -5.07 -3.68 10.25
C ARG A 216 -6.33 -4.11 9.51
N ILE A 217 -7.47 -3.50 9.86
CA ILE A 217 -8.78 -3.89 9.34
C ILE A 217 -9.39 -2.67 8.65
N PRO A 218 -9.37 -2.59 7.31
CA PRO A 218 -10.15 -1.60 6.59
C PRO A 218 -11.65 -1.86 6.83
N VAL A 219 -12.38 -0.89 7.35
CA VAL A 219 -13.82 -1.02 7.67
C VAL A 219 -14.62 -0.29 6.62
N ILE A 220 -15.40 -1.05 5.84
CA ILE A 220 -15.99 -0.56 4.59
C ILE A 220 -17.44 -1.05 4.47
N ASN A 221 -18.34 -0.10 4.27
CA ASN A 221 -19.76 -0.37 4.05
C ASN A 221 -19.99 -1.22 2.80
N GLY A 222 -20.90 -2.19 2.92
CA GLY A 222 -21.17 -3.20 1.89
C GLY A 222 -20.14 -4.33 1.78
N PHE A 223 -18.98 -4.22 2.45
CA PHE A 223 -17.95 -5.25 2.46
C PHE A 223 -17.93 -6.02 3.78
N ASN A 224 -17.45 -5.38 4.85
CA ASN A 224 -17.26 -6.01 6.16
C ASN A 224 -17.83 -5.18 7.33
N ALA A 225 -18.48 -4.04 7.06
CA ALA A 225 -18.99 -3.14 8.09
C ALA A 225 -20.36 -3.57 8.66
N SER A 226 -20.43 -4.81 9.17
CA SER A 226 -21.50 -5.26 10.05
C SER A 226 -20.90 -5.80 11.34
N GLU A 227 -21.63 -5.75 12.46
CA GLU A 227 -21.12 -6.25 13.74
C GLU A 227 -20.69 -7.71 13.66
N HIS A 228 -21.52 -8.57 13.04
CA HIS A 228 -21.21 -9.98 12.86
C HIS A 228 -19.88 -10.20 12.12
N GLU A 229 -19.65 -9.47 11.03
CA GLU A 229 -18.45 -9.62 10.21
C GLU A 229 -17.22 -9.06 10.92
N MET A 230 -17.33 -7.87 11.49
CA MET A 230 -16.24 -7.25 12.24
C MET A 230 -15.86 -8.08 13.46
N TYR A 231 -16.82 -8.58 14.23
CA TYR A 231 -16.53 -9.42 15.40
C TYR A 231 -15.84 -10.71 14.99
N SER A 232 -16.26 -11.34 13.89
CA SER A 232 -15.59 -12.56 13.40
C SER A 232 -14.14 -12.30 12.93
N ILE A 233 -13.88 -11.13 12.33
CA ILE A 233 -12.51 -10.70 11.97
C ILE A 233 -11.68 -10.47 13.25
N LEU A 234 -12.25 -9.81 14.25
CA LEU A 234 -11.60 -9.53 15.53
C LEU A 234 -11.33 -10.81 16.32
N ASP A 235 -12.24 -11.78 16.30
CA ASP A 235 -12.07 -13.08 16.95
C ASP A 235 -10.92 -13.88 16.33
N PHE A 236 -10.78 -13.84 14.99
CA PHE A 236 -9.62 -14.44 14.33
C PHE A 236 -8.32 -13.76 14.80
N ALA A 237 -8.29 -12.42 14.83
CA ALA A 237 -7.11 -11.67 15.28
C ALA A 237 -6.75 -11.97 16.75
N ALA A 238 -7.75 -12.08 17.64
CA ALA A 238 -7.56 -12.41 19.05
C ALA A 238 -7.09 -13.87 19.26
N GLY A 239 -7.36 -14.76 18.31
CA GLY A 239 -6.89 -16.13 18.32
C GLY A 239 -5.38 -16.28 18.08
N LEU A 240 -4.72 -15.25 17.54
CA LEU A 240 -3.28 -15.24 17.27
C LEU A 240 -2.50 -14.75 18.50
N SER A 241 -1.65 -15.61 19.06
CA SER A 241 -0.88 -15.34 20.28
C SER A 241 0.14 -14.20 20.15
N ASN A 242 0.52 -13.84 18.92
CA ASN A 242 1.45 -12.76 18.61
C ASN A 242 0.76 -11.43 18.23
N VAL A 243 -0.57 -11.35 18.37
CA VAL A 243 -1.37 -10.16 18.11
C VAL A 243 -1.98 -9.65 19.40
N SER A 244 -1.61 -8.44 19.80
CA SER A 244 -2.19 -7.74 20.95
C SER A 244 -2.89 -6.43 20.59
N GLU A 245 -2.71 -5.96 19.34
CA GLU A 245 -3.24 -4.68 18.86
C GLU A 245 -3.86 -4.83 17.47
N VAL A 246 -5.00 -4.16 17.30
CA VAL A 246 -5.69 -3.97 16.02
C VAL A 246 -5.88 -2.49 15.70
N ASN A 247 -5.79 -2.17 14.41
CA ASN A 247 -6.11 -0.84 13.89
C ASN A 247 -7.33 -0.93 12.98
N LEU A 248 -8.41 -0.26 13.36
CA LEU A 248 -9.59 -0.10 12.52
C LEU A 248 -9.35 1.09 11.60
N LEU A 249 -9.51 0.88 10.29
CA LEU A 249 -9.28 1.89 9.26
C LEU A 249 -10.61 2.20 8.55
N PRO A 250 -11.44 3.11 9.08
CA PRO A 250 -12.65 3.54 8.41
C PRO A 250 -12.37 4.01 6.98
N TYR A 251 -13.25 3.62 6.06
CA TYR A 251 -13.14 4.02 4.66
C TYR A 251 -13.05 5.54 4.47
N HIS A 252 -12.17 5.94 3.55
CA HIS A 252 -12.12 7.30 3.02
C HIS A 252 -11.88 7.28 1.50
N SER A 253 -12.35 8.31 0.79
CA SER A 253 -12.25 8.40 -0.67
C SER A 253 -10.97 9.06 -1.18
N PHE A 254 -9.93 9.23 -0.35
CA PHE A 254 -8.71 9.96 -0.72
C PHE A 254 -7.97 9.40 -1.94
N GLY A 255 -8.09 8.10 -2.24
CA GLY A 255 -7.48 7.48 -3.42
C GLY A 255 -8.16 7.78 -4.75
N THR A 256 -9.40 8.29 -4.75
CA THR A 256 -10.25 8.41 -5.96
C THR A 256 -9.61 9.23 -7.07
N GLY A 257 -8.94 10.34 -6.75
CA GLY A 257 -8.26 11.18 -7.74
C GLY A 257 -7.20 10.42 -8.55
N LYS A 258 -6.51 9.45 -7.93
CA LYS A 258 -5.46 8.66 -8.61
C LYS A 258 -6.03 7.74 -9.69
N TYR A 259 -7.26 7.23 -9.51
CA TYR A 259 -7.94 6.48 -10.56
C TYR A 259 -8.19 7.35 -11.79
N THR A 260 -8.65 8.58 -11.59
CA THR A 260 -8.82 9.56 -12.68
C THR A 260 -7.49 9.83 -13.38
N LEU A 261 -6.39 10.03 -12.64
CA LEU A 261 -5.06 10.22 -13.23
C LEU A 261 -4.57 9.02 -14.04
N LEU A 262 -5.02 7.81 -13.71
CA LEU A 262 -4.74 6.56 -14.42
C LEU A 262 -5.76 6.24 -15.52
N GLY A 263 -6.81 7.06 -15.70
CA GLY A 263 -7.91 6.76 -16.63
C GLY A 263 -8.66 5.48 -16.27
N ARG A 264 -8.73 5.13 -14.98
CA ARG A 264 -9.43 3.96 -14.46
C ARG A 264 -10.74 4.39 -13.78
N ILE A 265 -11.70 3.48 -13.78
CA ILE A 265 -12.97 3.65 -13.08
C ILE A 265 -12.77 3.31 -11.59
N TYR A 266 -13.28 4.17 -10.72
CA TYR A 266 -13.41 3.90 -9.30
C TYR A 266 -14.85 3.49 -9.00
N ASP A 267 -15.04 2.20 -8.68
CA ASP A 267 -16.37 1.56 -8.67
C ASP A 267 -17.02 1.51 -7.27
N LEU A 268 -16.30 1.91 -6.22
CA LEU A 268 -16.82 1.88 -4.85
C LEU A 268 -17.55 3.19 -4.50
N HIS A 269 -18.85 3.20 -4.73
CA HIS A 269 -19.73 4.29 -4.33
C HIS A 269 -20.36 3.95 -2.97
N ASN A 270 -20.17 4.79 -1.94
CA ASN A 270 -20.70 4.65 -0.56
C ASN A 270 -20.00 3.62 0.37
N GLY A 271 -18.67 3.68 0.47
CA GLY A 271 -17.90 2.86 1.42
C GLY A 271 -17.88 3.39 2.87
N SER A 272 -18.38 4.60 3.13
CA SER A 272 -18.31 5.24 4.45
C SER A 272 -19.09 4.46 5.51
N VAL A 273 -18.57 4.47 6.73
CA VAL A 273 -19.10 3.73 7.88
C VAL A 273 -19.51 4.71 8.98
N ASP A 274 -20.48 4.33 9.80
CA ASP A 274 -20.88 5.13 10.95
C ASP A 274 -19.88 4.98 12.11
N ASP A 275 -19.83 6.00 12.96
CA ASP A 275 -18.97 5.99 14.15
C ASP A 275 -19.48 5.01 15.21
N GLU A 276 -20.76 4.67 15.20
CA GLU A 276 -21.38 3.77 16.17
C GLU A 276 -20.80 2.36 16.04
N LEU A 277 -20.76 1.80 14.83
CA LEU A 277 -20.17 0.51 14.53
C LEU A 277 -18.69 0.47 14.91
N ILE A 278 -17.93 1.52 14.59
CA ILE A 278 -16.50 1.59 14.95
C ILE A 278 -16.32 1.53 16.47
N ASN A 279 -17.11 2.29 17.22
CA ASN A 279 -17.09 2.26 18.68
C ASN A 279 -17.49 0.89 19.24
N ASN A 280 -18.50 0.23 18.65
CA ASN A 280 -18.90 -1.13 19.03
C ASN A 280 -17.76 -2.13 18.80
N CYS A 281 -17.08 -2.04 17.66
CA CYS A 281 -15.91 -2.88 17.34
C CYS A 281 -14.76 -2.66 18.32
N ILE A 282 -14.46 -1.40 18.71
CA ILE A 282 -13.43 -1.09 19.71
C ILE A 282 -13.78 -1.68 21.07
N ASN A 283 -15.04 -1.57 21.50
CA ASN A 283 -15.51 -2.12 22.77
C ASN A 283 -15.45 -3.66 22.76
N TYR A 284 -15.83 -4.28 21.65
CA TYR A 284 -15.74 -5.72 21.47
C TYR A 284 -14.28 -6.21 21.49
N ALA A 285 -13.38 -5.56 20.75
CA ALA A 285 -11.96 -5.87 20.74
C ALA A 285 -11.36 -5.84 22.16
N LYS A 286 -11.68 -4.80 22.95
CA LYS A 286 -11.25 -4.69 24.36
C LYS A 286 -11.79 -5.84 25.21
N LYS A 287 -13.04 -6.24 25.01
CA LYS A 287 -13.67 -7.36 25.74
C LYS A 287 -12.97 -8.69 25.49
N ILE A 288 -12.46 -8.91 24.29
CA ILE A 288 -11.72 -10.13 23.91
C ILE A 288 -10.20 -10.01 24.10
N GLY A 289 -9.71 -8.95 24.77
CA GLY A 289 -8.31 -8.80 25.17
C GLY A 289 -7.41 -8.09 24.17
N LEU A 290 -7.97 -7.51 23.09
CA LEU A 290 -7.22 -6.73 22.11
C LEU A 290 -7.22 -5.23 22.44
N LYS A 291 -6.09 -4.56 22.22
CA LYS A 291 -6.05 -3.10 22.10
C LYS A 291 -6.57 -2.71 20.72
N ALA A 292 -7.50 -1.76 20.63
CA ALA A 292 -8.04 -1.28 19.35
C ALA A 292 -7.91 0.24 19.23
N ASN A 293 -7.39 0.69 18.09
CA ASN A 293 -7.24 2.11 17.73
C ASN A 293 -7.92 2.40 16.39
N ILE A 294 -8.36 3.64 16.19
CA ILE A 294 -8.81 4.13 14.88
C ILE A 294 -7.60 4.75 14.17
N GLY A 295 -7.37 4.34 12.92
CA GLY A 295 -6.17 4.74 12.18
C GLY A 295 -4.93 3.92 12.58
N GLY A 296 -3.83 4.20 11.88
CA GLY A 296 -2.48 3.69 12.20
C GLY A 296 -1.61 4.74 12.86
#